data_AF-A0A1Q6UJK4-F1
#
_entry.id   AF-A0A1Q6UJK4-F1
#
_cell.length_a   1.000
_cell.length_b   1.000
_cell.length_c   1.000
_cell.angle_alpha   90.00
_cell.angle_beta   90.00
_cell.angle_gamma   90.00
#
_symmetry.space_group_name_H-M   'P 1'
#
loop_
_entity.id
_entity.type
_entity.pdbx_description
1 polymer ?
#
loop_
_entity_poly.entity_id
_entity_poly.type
_entity_poly.pdbx_seq_one_letter_code
_entity_poly.pdbx_strand_id
1 'polypeptide(L)'
;MRITDPSFYTLNGEAYSGEIDSDTNLTVNGAASSTTAGNFTYNLELPAKFWSKNVFEVYTPITFSVENFTLNLRESATAHPNLIIYTGADSALRVRGDFLFSDTRSSTGWYQTRLSFSGKGNGNVTIDGNFTINSQIPNPSGHAFNGVNFEVGIQTFTVGGVLSLSNSNGKNNNVFRTTATSAGTFTRSLGGLQITQRGMIQLAGNASAVNTTELILTNSGTSEYIGGLLTRDSDGELADNKLNVRMTASDAANGRQIMRFNTTSGWTLDNNVYSDAANALNEVEVSSGRLDLGMYGEMKGGSLMIMGYNRPSEAVFSATGTVADTEIGKVVFDTMSFYRGTVFFDLAETDGDFIQVDGAMTKIAGASPLVLELNVSAYDLQEWLGASESDEWSADLMSFATEGSNVSADDFTLKLQDGITGKISISELDGISTITANLSIVPEPAAVAAAIGLAALAFAARRRRG
;
A
#
# COMPACT_ATOMS: atom_id res chain seq x y z
N MET A 1 -32.63 -20.69 30.29
CA MET A 1 -31.50 -20.95 31.19
C MET A 1 -30.66 -19.68 31.24
N ARG A 2 -30.62 -18.98 32.37
CA ARG A 2 -29.74 -17.81 32.59
C ARG A 2 -28.30 -18.33 32.59
N ILE A 3 -27.43 -17.82 31.74
CA ILE A 3 -25.98 -18.01 31.91
C ILE A 3 -25.50 -16.84 32.77
N THR A 4 -25.58 -17.04 34.08
CA THR A 4 -24.90 -16.24 35.09
C THR A 4 -23.53 -16.86 35.34
N ASP A 5 -22.61 -16.72 34.38
CA ASP A 5 -21.15 -16.65 34.56
C ASP A 5 -20.44 -16.86 33.21
N PRO A 6 -19.44 -16.04 32.83
CA PRO A 6 -18.57 -16.34 31.71
C PRO A 6 -17.59 -17.43 32.16
N SER A 7 -18.00 -18.70 32.13
CA SER A 7 -17.11 -19.79 32.54
C SER A 7 -16.13 -20.12 31.42
N PHE A 8 -14.90 -19.66 31.58
CA PHE A 8 -13.71 -20.23 30.95
C PHE A 8 -13.68 -21.74 31.22
N TYR A 9 -13.13 -22.58 30.32
CA TYR A 9 -13.03 -24.02 30.56
C TYR A 9 -11.58 -24.51 30.42
N THR A 10 -11.15 -25.42 31.29
CA THR A 10 -9.85 -26.11 31.18
C THR A 10 -9.86 -27.13 30.03
N LEU A 11 -8.70 -27.65 29.63
CA LEU A 11 -8.56 -28.68 28.57
C LEU A 11 -9.41 -29.94 28.83
N ASN A 12 -9.82 -30.16 30.09
CA ASN A 12 -10.63 -31.30 30.52
C ASN A 12 -12.13 -30.97 30.66
N GLY A 13 -12.57 -29.76 30.28
CA GLY A 13 -13.97 -29.35 30.29
C GLY A 13 -14.51 -28.83 31.64
N GLU A 14 -13.66 -28.54 32.61
CA GLU A 14 -14.08 -27.93 33.89
C GLU A 14 -14.09 -26.41 33.84
N ALA A 15 -15.06 -25.79 34.52
CA ALA A 15 -15.19 -24.33 34.63
C ALA A 15 -13.98 -23.72 35.38
N TYR A 16 -13.41 -22.63 34.83
CA TYR A 16 -12.25 -21.91 35.31
C TYR A 16 -12.65 -20.56 35.90
N SER A 17 -12.21 -20.26 37.12
CA SER A 17 -12.60 -19.10 37.92
C SER A 17 -11.42 -18.36 38.57
N GLY A 18 -10.21 -18.42 37.98
CA GLY A 18 -8.99 -17.79 38.51
C GLY A 18 -8.60 -16.48 37.82
N GLU A 19 -7.72 -15.68 38.45
CA GLU A 19 -7.05 -14.56 37.78
C GLU A 19 -6.14 -15.07 36.65
N ILE A 20 -6.09 -14.33 35.54
CA ILE A 20 -5.39 -14.74 34.31
C ILE A 20 -3.93 -14.29 34.42
N ASP A 21 -3.00 -15.22 34.58
CA ASP A 21 -1.55 -14.95 34.56
C ASP A 21 -0.79 -15.73 33.46
N SER A 22 0.53 -15.54 33.40
CA SER A 22 1.42 -16.02 32.32
C SER A 22 1.48 -17.53 32.12
N ASP A 23 0.95 -18.31 33.07
CA ASP A 23 1.08 -19.76 33.11
C ASP A 23 -0.24 -20.49 32.76
N THR A 24 -1.28 -19.74 32.42
CA THR A 24 -2.62 -20.29 32.14
C THR A 24 -2.84 -20.49 30.62
N ASN A 25 -2.85 -21.75 30.15
CA ASN A 25 -3.26 -22.12 28.79
C ASN A 25 -4.79 -22.32 28.72
N LEU A 26 -5.53 -21.31 28.23
CA LEU A 26 -6.98 -21.35 28.00
C LEU A 26 -7.30 -21.80 26.57
N THR A 27 -8.06 -22.89 26.40
CA THR A 27 -8.72 -23.18 25.11
C THR A 27 -10.09 -22.49 25.10
N VAL A 28 -10.21 -21.33 24.44
CA VAL A 28 -11.49 -20.62 24.33
C VAL A 28 -12.28 -21.16 23.14
N ASN A 29 -13.26 -22.04 23.40
CA ASN A 29 -14.31 -22.36 22.44
C ASN A 29 -15.34 -21.21 22.41
N GLY A 30 -14.95 -20.09 21.81
CA GLY A 30 -15.79 -18.95 21.44
C GLY A 30 -16.45 -18.16 22.57
N ALA A 31 -16.93 -16.96 22.21
CA ALA A 31 -17.82 -16.18 23.08
C ALA A 31 -19.27 -16.65 22.89
N ALA A 32 -19.98 -16.97 23.98
CA ALA A 32 -21.40 -17.38 23.92
C ALA A 32 -22.38 -16.19 24.03
N SER A 33 -21.87 -15.02 24.42
CA SER A 33 -22.59 -13.76 24.58
C SER A 33 -21.65 -12.59 24.27
N SER A 34 -22.21 -11.41 24.01
CA SER A 34 -21.38 -10.21 23.87
C SER A 34 -20.56 -9.98 25.13
N THR A 35 -19.27 -9.73 24.95
CA THR A 35 -18.29 -9.60 26.04
C THR A 35 -17.41 -8.40 25.77
N THR A 36 -17.14 -7.61 26.81
CA THR A 36 -16.11 -6.56 26.77
C THR A 36 -15.10 -6.85 27.87
N ALA A 37 -13.83 -6.96 27.54
CA ALA A 37 -12.75 -7.26 28.48
C ALA A 37 -11.54 -6.34 28.25
N GLY A 38 -10.57 -6.42 29.16
CA GLY A 38 -9.24 -5.82 29.01
C GLY A 38 -8.42 -6.57 27.96
N ASN A 39 -7.15 -6.83 28.24
CA ASN A 39 -6.29 -7.59 27.33
C ASN A 39 -6.71 -9.06 27.25
N PHE A 40 -6.61 -9.63 26.06
CA PHE A 40 -6.82 -11.05 25.82
C PHE A 40 -5.55 -11.67 25.23
N THR A 41 -5.00 -12.67 25.92
CA THR A 41 -3.80 -13.39 25.49
C THR A 41 -4.13 -14.86 25.32
N TYR A 42 -3.74 -15.43 24.18
CA TYR A 42 -3.92 -16.84 23.88
C TYR A 42 -2.58 -17.48 23.49
N ASN A 43 -2.10 -18.38 24.35
CA ASN A 43 -0.88 -19.16 24.13
C ASN A 43 -1.23 -20.54 23.59
N LEU A 44 -0.57 -20.93 22.50
CA LEU A 44 -0.81 -22.17 21.78
C LEU A 44 0.45 -23.03 21.72
N GLU A 45 0.27 -24.29 22.07
CA GLU A 45 1.18 -25.39 21.74
C GLU A 45 0.35 -26.45 21.00
N LEU A 46 0.64 -26.66 19.71
CA LEU A 46 -0.25 -27.41 18.84
C LEU A 46 0.18 -28.87 18.66
N PRO A 47 -0.76 -29.82 18.72
CA PRO A 47 -0.46 -31.22 18.50
C PRO A 47 -0.17 -31.50 17.01
N ALA A 48 0.26 -32.74 16.72
CA ALA A 48 0.36 -33.21 15.34
C ALA A 48 -1.02 -33.22 14.66
N LYS A 49 -1.05 -33.00 13.34
CA LYS A 49 -2.26 -33.00 12.49
C LYS A 49 -3.23 -31.83 12.75
N PHE A 50 -2.78 -30.74 13.37
CA PHE A 50 -3.53 -29.49 13.53
C PHE A 50 -3.41 -28.62 12.28
N TRP A 51 -3.92 -29.09 11.13
CA TRP A 51 -3.63 -28.45 9.84
C TRP A 51 -4.39 -27.14 9.59
N SER A 52 -5.70 -27.13 9.85
CA SER A 52 -6.54 -25.95 9.64
C SER A 52 -7.72 -26.01 10.60
N LYS A 53 -7.75 -25.12 11.59
CA LYS A 53 -8.70 -25.17 12.70
C LYS A 53 -9.05 -23.78 13.18
N ASN A 54 -10.30 -23.62 13.58
CA ASN A 54 -10.76 -22.45 14.31
C ASN A 54 -10.11 -22.48 15.70
N VAL A 55 -9.29 -21.48 15.97
CA VAL A 55 -8.69 -21.26 17.29
C VAL A 55 -9.54 -20.31 18.13
N PHE A 56 -10.31 -19.44 17.47
CA PHE A 56 -11.21 -18.51 18.13
C PHE A 56 -12.44 -18.26 17.27
N GLU A 57 -13.62 -18.23 17.88
CA GLU A 57 -14.89 -18.04 17.18
C GLU A 57 -15.80 -17.02 17.89
N VAL A 58 -16.37 -16.10 17.11
CA VAL A 58 -17.47 -15.24 17.53
C VAL A 58 -18.66 -15.63 16.67
N TYR A 59 -19.47 -16.61 17.10
CA TYR A 59 -20.35 -17.36 16.21
C TYR A 59 -21.83 -16.91 16.20
N THR A 60 -22.38 -16.56 17.36
CA THR A 60 -23.74 -16.01 17.47
C THR A 60 -23.71 -14.50 17.24
N PRO A 61 -24.81 -13.83 16.86
CA PRO A 61 -24.87 -12.37 16.63
C PRO A 61 -24.48 -11.55 17.88
N ILE A 62 -23.19 -11.48 18.17
CA ILE A 62 -22.60 -10.95 19.39
C ILE A 62 -21.32 -10.19 19.04
N THR A 63 -20.90 -9.35 19.98
CA THR A 63 -19.63 -8.64 19.88
C THR A 63 -18.69 -9.12 20.96
N PHE A 64 -17.50 -9.59 20.56
CA PHE A 64 -16.39 -9.80 21.46
C PHE A 64 -15.43 -8.61 21.34
N SER A 65 -15.33 -7.80 22.40
CA SER A 65 -14.49 -6.61 22.42
C SER A 65 -13.41 -6.69 23.50
N VAL A 66 -12.15 -6.55 23.10
CA VAL A 66 -10.98 -6.57 24.01
C VAL A 66 -10.16 -5.32 23.83
N GLU A 67 -9.32 -5.01 24.82
CA GLU A 67 -8.38 -3.90 24.71
C GLU A 67 -7.29 -4.28 23.71
N ASN A 68 -6.42 -5.22 24.04
CA ASN A 68 -5.43 -5.79 23.12
C ASN A 68 -5.70 -7.28 22.91
N PHE A 69 -5.34 -7.82 21.74
CA PHE A 69 -5.37 -9.26 21.45
C PHE A 69 -3.96 -9.75 21.15
N THR A 70 -3.44 -10.65 21.98
CA THR A 70 -2.16 -11.33 21.74
C THR A 70 -2.38 -12.81 21.47
N LEU A 71 -2.02 -13.29 20.28
CA LEU A 71 -1.96 -14.70 19.92
C LEU A 71 -0.48 -15.14 19.90
N ASN A 72 -0.12 -16.16 20.66
CA ASN A 72 1.23 -16.69 20.70
C ASN A 72 1.21 -18.15 20.26
N LEU A 73 1.84 -18.47 19.13
CA LEU A 73 2.15 -19.84 18.75
C LEU A 73 3.56 -20.17 19.26
N ARG A 74 3.61 -20.85 20.42
CA ARG A 74 4.85 -21.15 21.13
C ARG A 74 5.52 -22.41 20.61
N GLU A 75 4.75 -23.46 20.37
CA GLU A 75 5.23 -24.72 19.80
C GLU A 75 4.19 -25.37 18.89
N SER A 76 4.63 -26.23 17.97
CA SER A 76 3.71 -27.04 17.15
C SER A 76 4.39 -28.30 16.60
N ALA A 77 3.78 -29.45 16.84
CA ALA A 77 4.11 -30.70 16.15
C ALA A 77 3.52 -30.78 14.72
N THR A 78 2.73 -29.77 14.32
CA THR A 78 2.29 -29.57 12.93
C THR A 78 3.18 -28.52 12.26
N ALA A 79 3.69 -28.83 11.06
CA ALA A 79 4.62 -27.99 10.32
C ALA A 79 4.05 -26.59 9.99
N HIS A 80 2.86 -26.52 9.40
CA HIS A 80 2.23 -25.28 8.93
C HIS A 80 0.74 -25.20 9.32
N PRO A 81 0.41 -25.11 10.62
CA PRO A 81 -0.97 -25.01 11.07
C PRO A 81 -1.57 -23.69 10.59
N ASN A 82 -2.79 -23.74 10.03
CA ASN A 82 -3.61 -22.56 9.78
C ASN A 82 -4.53 -22.28 10.96
N LEU A 83 -4.25 -21.17 11.65
CA LEU A 83 -5.06 -20.69 12.76
C LEU A 83 -6.18 -19.84 12.22
N ILE A 84 -7.42 -20.23 12.45
CA ILE A 84 -8.59 -19.53 11.94
C ILE A 84 -9.26 -18.75 13.08
N ILE A 85 -9.48 -17.46 12.85
CA ILE A 85 -10.40 -16.65 13.64
C ILE A 85 -11.70 -16.53 12.85
N TYR A 86 -12.78 -17.07 13.40
CA TYR A 86 -14.08 -17.12 12.74
C TYR A 86 -15.04 -16.05 13.29
N THR A 87 -15.72 -15.34 12.40
CA THR A 87 -16.84 -14.44 12.75
C THR A 87 -18.12 -14.89 12.05
N GLY A 88 -19.15 -15.19 12.84
CA GLY A 88 -20.48 -15.56 12.34
C GLY A 88 -21.20 -14.37 11.72
N ALA A 89 -22.40 -14.64 11.19
CA ALA A 89 -23.28 -13.60 10.69
C ALA A 89 -23.62 -12.61 11.82
N ASP A 90 -23.64 -11.32 11.50
CA ASP A 90 -23.91 -10.21 12.44
C ASP A 90 -23.04 -10.22 13.71
N SER A 91 -21.88 -10.88 13.64
CA SER A 91 -20.95 -11.04 14.75
C SER A 91 -19.72 -10.15 14.55
N ALA A 92 -19.10 -9.69 15.64
CA ALA A 92 -17.96 -8.80 15.57
C ALA A 92 -16.85 -9.18 16.55
N LEU A 93 -15.61 -9.23 16.04
CA LEU A 93 -14.41 -9.13 16.87
C LEU A 93 -13.92 -7.68 16.84
N ARG A 94 -13.82 -7.06 18.02
CA ARG A 94 -13.28 -5.70 18.18
C ARG A 94 -12.07 -5.69 19.11
N VAL A 95 -10.92 -5.31 18.58
CA VAL A 95 -9.71 -5.04 19.37
C VAL A 95 -9.55 -3.52 19.44
N ARG A 96 -9.61 -2.92 20.63
CA ARG A 96 -9.59 -1.45 20.81
C ARG A 96 -8.18 -0.84 20.81
N GLY A 97 -7.17 -1.69 20.93
CA GLY A 97 -5.75 -1.40 20.78
C GLY A 97 -5.15 -2.35 19.75
N ASP A 98 -4.04 -2.98 20.10
CA ASP A 98 -3.24 -3.75 19.16
C ASP A 98 -3.63 -5.23 19.11
N PHE A 99 -3.52 -5.80 17.91
CA PHE A 99 -3.47 -7.25 17.70
C PHE A 99 -2.02 -7.65 17.42
N LEU A 100 -1.43 -8.53 18.25
CA LEU A 100 -0.17 -9.19 17.97
C LEU A 100 -0.36 -10.70 17.77
N PHE A 101 0.06 -11.23 16.63
CA PHE A 101 0.30 -12.67 16.45
C PHE A 101 1.80 -12.93 16.41
N SER A 102 2.33 -13.59 17.44
CA SER A 102 3.72 -14.00 17.55
C SER A 102 3.85 -15.50 17.30
N ASP A 103 4.75 -15.90 16.41
CA ASP A 103 5.09 -17.31 16.16
C ASP A 103 6.56 -17.55 16.49
N THR A 104 6.81 -18.22 17.62
CA THR A 104 8.15 -18.40 18.20
C THR A 104 8.56 -19.87 18.28
N ARG A 105 7.92 -20.73 17.48
CA ARG A 105 8.19 -22.17 17.50
C ARG A 105 9.67 -22.47 17.28
N SER A 106 10.18 -23.45 18.01
CA SER A 106 11.57 -23.92 17.86
C SER A 106 11.78 -24.82 16.64
N SER A 107 10.71 -25.28 15.98
CA SER A 107 10.80 -26.18 14.82
C SER A 107 11.57 -25.56 13.65
N THR A 108 12.67 -26.21 13.27
CA THR A 108 13.50 -25.86 12.12
C THR A 108 13.05 -26.55 10.82
N GLY A 109 11.99 -27.36 10.84
CA GLY A 109 11.41 -27.99 9.65
C GLY A 109 10.75 -27.00 8.67
N TRP A 110 10.01 -27.50 7.67
CA TRP A 110 9.13 -26.64 6.87
C TRP A 110 8.12 -25.99 7.80
N TYR A 111 8.02 -24.66 7.78
CA TYR A 111 7.08 -23.88 8.59
C TYR A 111 6.31 -22.88 7.73
N GLN A 112 5.10 -22.54 8.17
CA GLN A 112 4.45 -21.28 7.78
C GLN A 112 3.70 -20.75 8.99
N THR A 113 3.81 -19.45 9.20
CA THR A 113 3.00 -18.72 10.18
C THR A 113 1.71 -18.32 9.48
N ARG A 114 0.64 -19.10 9.67
CA ARG A 114 -0.62 -18.93 8.96
C ARG A 114 -1.73 -18.46 9.90
N LEU A 115 -2.39 -17.37 9.52
CA LEU A 115 -3.59 -16.87 10.18
C LEU A 115 -4.63 -16.55 9.13
N SER A 116 -5.87 -16.99 9.35
CA SER A 116 -7.00 -16.62 8.51
C SER A 116 -8.11 -15.99 9.35
N PHE A 117 -8.61 -14.83 8.89
CA PHE A 117 -9.94 -14.39 9.28
C PHE A 117 -10.94 -14.99 8.30
N SER A 118 -11.87 -15.78 8.82
CA SER A 118 -12.98 -16.34 8.05
C SER A 118 -14.31 -15.97 8.69
N GLY A 119 -15.39 -16.13 7.94
CA GLY A 119 -16.69 -15.82 8.49
C GLY A 119 -17.84 -16.15 7.57
N LYS A 120 -19.04 -15.81 8.03
CA LYS A 120 -20.28 -15.99 7.29
C LYS A 120 -21.08 -14.70 7.29
N GLY A 121 -21.72 -14.40 6.15
CA GLY A 121 -22.52 -13.18 6.02
C GLY A 121 -21.67 -11.93 6.21
N ASN A 122 -22.16 -11.00 7.01
CA ASN A 122 -21.55 -9.70 7.32
C ASN A 122 -20.72 -9.70 8.62
N GLY A 123 -20.20 -10.85 9.06
CA GLY A 123 -19.26 -10.92 10.18
C GLY A 123 -18.08 -9.97 9.98
N ASN A 124 -17.67 -9.26 11.03
CA ASN A 124 -16.71 -8.17 10.93
C ASN A 124 -15.57 -8.29 11.95
N VAL A 125 -14.40 -7.79 11.55
CA VAL A 125 -13.22 -7.66 12.42
C VAL A 125 -12.70 -6.24 12.34
N THR A 126 -12.54 -5.61 13.50
CA THR A 126 -11.99 -4.27 13.62
C THR A 126 -10.91 -4.27 14.70
N ILE A 127 -9.74 -3.75 14.35
CA ILE A 127 -8.59 -3.55 15.22
C ILE A 127 -8.32 -2.05 15.20
N ASP A 128 -8.54 -1.33 16.29
CA ASP A 128 -8.42 0.13 16.33
C ASP A 128 -6.94 0.55 16.32
N GLY A 129 -6.03 -0.28 16.86
CA GLY A 129 -4.57 -0.10 16.83
C GLY A 129 -3.87 -0.83 15.69
N ASN A 130 -2.62 -1.22 15.92
CA ASN A 130 -1.79 -1.95 14.96
C ASN A 130 -2.18 -3.42 14.91
N PHE A 131 -1.95 -4.05 13.75
CA PHE A 131 -2.01 -5.49 13.63
C PHE A 131 -0.69 -6.04 13.11
N THR A 132 0.02 -6.78 13.96
CA THR A 132 1.32 -7.35 13.62
C THR A 132 1.25 -8.88 13.61
N ILE A 133 1.71 -9.48 12.51
CA ILE A 133 2.10 -10.90 12.48
C ILE A 133 3.62 -10.95 12.43
N ASN A 134 4.21 -11.48 13.51
CA ASN A 134 5.64 -11.53 13.72
C ASN A 134 6.10 -13.00 13.82
N SER A 135 6.65 -13.52 12.73
CA SER A 135 7.23 -14.86 12.67
C SER A 135 8.71 -14.81 13.09
N GLN A 136 9.04 -15.39 14.24
CA GLN A 136 10.38 -15.39 14.85
C GLN A 136 11.01 -16.79 14.95
N ILE A 137 10.82 -17.62 13.90
CA ILE A 137 11.36 -18.98 13.86
C ILE A 137 12.89 -18.95 13.68
N PRO A 138 13.69 -19.50 14.61
CA PRO A 138 15.15 -19.52 14.49
C PRO A 138 15.63 -20.58 13.49
N ASN A 139 16.58 -20.23 12.63
CA ASN A 139 17.30 -21.17 11.74
C ASN A 139 16.40 -22.17 10.98
N PRO A 140 15.38 -21.71 10.24
CA PRO A 140 14.54 -22.64 9.53
C PRO A 140 15.30 -23.36 8.41
N SER A 141 14.85 -24.56 8.08
CA SER A 141 15.25 -25.28 6.88
C SER A 141 15.06 -24.42 5.62
N GLY A 142 15.85 -24.67 4.58
CA GLY A 142 15.77 -23.95 3.31
C GLY A 142 14.56 -24.35 2.46
N HIS A 143 13.35 -24.33 3.01
CA HIS A 143 12.12 -24.69 2.30
C HIS A 143 11.52 -23.46 1.62
N ALA A 144 11.19 -23.56 0.31
CA ALA A 144 10.74 -22.43 -0.51
C ALA A 144 9.42 -21.79 -0.05
N PHE A 145 8.61 -22.54 0.71
CA PHE A 145 7.33 -22.06 1.23
C PHE A 145 7.40 -21.53 2.65
N ASN A 146 8.58 -21.49 3.26
CA ASN A 146 8.71 -20.82 4.55
C ASN A 146 8.28 -19.36 4.42
N GLY A 147 7.51 -18.85 5.40
CA GLY A 147 6.84 -17.56 5.21
C GLY A 147 5.73 -17.26 6.21
N VAL A 148 5.23 -16.03 6.12
CA VAL A 148 3.96 -15.60 6.71
C VAL A 148 2.86 -15.75 5.65
N ASN A 149 1.72 -16.30 6.02
CA ASN A 149 0.53 -16.33 5.18
C ASN A 149 -0.69 -15.83 5.95
N PHE A 150 -1.05 -14.59 5.68
CA PHE A 150 -2.19 -13.93 6.27
C PHE A 150 -3.34 -13.87 5.26
N GLU A 151 -4.48 -14.44 5.61
CA GLU A 151 -5.66 -14.47 4.77
C GLU A 151 -6.83 -13.75 5.42
N VAL A 152 -7.50 -12.90 4.63
CA VAL A 152 -8.75 -12.26 5.04
C VAL A 152 -9.85 -12.72 4.10
N GLY A 153 -10.57 -13.75 4.53
CA GLY A 153 -11.70 -14.34 3.83
C GLY A 153 -13.06 -13.70 4.15
N ILE A 154 -13.11 -12.72 5.04
CA ILE A 154 -14.34 -11.95 5.36
C ILE A 154 -14.50 -10.74 4.44
N GLN A 155 -15.73 -10.24 4.29
CA GLN A 155 -16.03 -9.15 3.36
C GLN A 155 -15.31 -7.85 3.73
N THR A 156 -15.36 -7.46 5.00
CA THR A 156 -14.78 -6.22 5.53
C THR A 156 -13.77 -6.54 6.62
N PHE A 157 -12.64 -5.85 6.59
CA PHE A 157 -11.60 -5.98 7.59
C PHE A 157 -10.93 -4.62 7.81
N THR A 158 -10.81 -4.21 9.07
CA THR A 158 -10.30 -2.89 9.44
C THR A 158 -9.18 -2.98 10.46
N VAL A 159 -8.07 -2.31 10.17
CA VAL A 159 -6.96 -2.02 11.08
C VAL A 159 -6.78 -0.50 11.09
N GLY A 160 -6.99 0.15 12.23
CA GLY A 160 -6.87 1.60 12.38
C GLY A 160 -5.42 2.08 12.37
N GLY A 161 -4.50 1.25 12.87
CA GLY A 161 -3.06 1.42 12.74
C GLY A 161 -2.46 0.65 11.57
N VAL A 162 -1.19 0.26 11.70
CA VAL A 162 -0.42 -0.39 10.64
C VAL A 162 -0.64 -1.90 10.65
N LEU A 163 -0.94 -2.49 9.50
CA LEU A 163 -0.83 -3.93 9.26
C LEU A 163 0.62 -4.27 8.90
N SER A 164 1.29 -5.01 9.77
CA SER A 164 2.68 -5.43 9.61
C SER A 164 2.80 -6.95 9.48
N LEU A 165 3.40 -7.42 8.38
CA LEU A 165 3.76 -8.83 8.22
C LEU A 165 5.28 -8.95 8.18
N SER A 166 5.86 -9.64 9.16
CA SER A 166 7.30 -9.82 9.25
C SER A 166 7.69 -11.28 9.48
N ASN A 167 8.78 -11.65 8.83
CA ASN A 167 9.44 -12.93 9.01
C ASN A 167 10.92 -12.66 9.31
N SER A 168 11.36 -13.03 10.52
CA SER A 168 12.70 -12.76 11.04
C SER A 168 13.82 -13.33 10.17
N ASN A 169 13.52 -14.30 9.30
CA ASN A 169 14.52 -14.94 8.45
C ASN A 169 14.86 -14.15 7.18
N GLY A 170 14.12 -13.09 6.83
CA GLY A 170 14.39 -12.16 5.71
C GLY A 170 14.40 -12.76 4.30
N LYS A 171 14.50 -14.09 4.16
CA LYS A 171 14.63 -14.83 2.89
C LYS A 171 13.30 -15.35 2.35
N ASN A 172 12.25 -15.18 3.11
CA ASN A 172 10.98 -15.87 2.97
C ASN A 172 9.85 -14.89 2.70
N ASN A 173 8.77 -15.36 2.10
CA ASN A 173 7.71 -14.47 1.62
C ASN A 173 6.77 -14.05 2.76
N ASN A 174 6.18 -12.86 2.60
CA ASN A 174 5.16 -12.31 3.48
C ASN A 174 3.87 -12.12 2.66
N VAL A 175 2.95 -13.08 2.77
CA VAL A 175 1.72 -13.12 1.97
C VAL A 175 0.59 -12.42 2.70
N PHE A 176 -0.01 -11.44 2.03
CA PHE A 176 -1.30 -10.87 2.37
C PHE A 176 -2.33 -11.26 1.30
N ARG A 177 -3.11 -12.32 1.57
CA ARG A 177 -4.23 -12.72 0.72
C ARG A 177 -5.45 -11.91 1.11
N THR A 178 -5.80 -10.97 0.25
CA THR A 178 -6.79 -9.93 0.56
C THR A 178 -8.22 -10.40 0.33
N THR A 179 -8.45 -11.55 -0.29
CA THR A 179 -9.80 -12.00 -0.67
C THR A 179 -10.04 -13.46 -0.36
N ALA A 180 -11.31 -13.84 -0.23
CA ALA A 180 -11.73 -15.22 -0.34
C ALA A 180 -11.72 -15.68 -1.81
N THR A 181 -11.97 -16.96 -2.05
CA THR A 181 -12.09 -17.52 -3.40
C THR A 181 -13.42 -17.25 -4.09
N SER A 182 -14.38 -16.66 -3.37
CA SER A 182 -15.70 -16.28 -3.89
C SER A 182 -15.65 -14.94 -4.63
N ALA A 183 -16.55 -14.76 -5.59
CA ALA A 183 -16.76 -13.50 -6.28
C ALA A 183 -17.25 -12.40 -5.32
N GLY A 184 -16.98 -11.13 -5.68
CA GLY A 184 -17.46 -9.96 -4.95
C GLY A 184 -16.37 -8.93 -4.64
N THR A 185 -16.73 -7.91 -3.87
CA THR A 185 -15.86 -6.75 -3.56
C THR A 185 -15.46 -6.73 -2.10
N PHE A 186 -14.21 -7.07 -1.79
CA PHE A 186 -13.67 -7.16 -0.44
C PHE A 186 -13.00 -5.85 -0.01
N THR A 187 -13.36 -5.32 1.15
CA THR A 187 -12.80 -4.05 1.64
C THR A 187 -11.78 -4.28 2.75
N ARG A 188 -10.58 -3.73 2.58
CA ARG A 188 -9.48 -3.74 3.54
C ARG A 188 -9.15 -2.30 3.88
N SER A 189 -9.52 -1.84 5.08
CA SER A 189 -9.20 -0.50 5.55
C SER A 189 -8.03 -0.59 6.53
N LEU A 190 -6.89 0.00 6.19
CA LEU A 190 -5.65 -0.07 6.96
C LEU A 190 -5.14 1.34 7.28
N GLY A 191 -4.63 1.58 8.48
CA GLY A 191 -3.85 2.79 8.82
C GLY A 191 -2.43 2.78 8.26
N GLY A 192 -2.10 1.78 7.44
CA GLY A 192 -0.83 1.61 6.76
C GLY A 192 -0.57 0.14 6.47
N LEU A 193 0.13 -0.14 5.37
CA LEU A 193 0.61 -1.48 5.06
C LEU A 193 2.14 -1.49 5.14
N GLN A 194 2.68 -2.33 6.03
CA GLN A 194 4.11 -2.49 6.28
C GLN A 194 4.55 -3.92 5.95
N ILE A 195 5.11 -4.09 4.75
CA ILE A 195 5.76 -5.32 4.32
C ILE A 195 7.01 -4.91 3.56
N THR A 196 8.12 -4.79 4.26
CA THR A 196 9.33 -4.14 3.71
C THR A 196 10.16 -5.04 2.82
N GLN A 197 9.91 -6.36 2.80
CA GLN A 197 10.66 -7.30 1.96
C GLN A 197 9.79 -8.49 1.56
N ARG A 198 9.90 -8.90 0.30
CA ARG A 198 9.30 -10.13 -0.26
C ARG A 198 7.80 -10.26 0.03
N GLY A 199 7.09 -9.13 -0.02
CA GLY A 199 5.65 -9.09 0.11
C GLY A 199 4.96 -9.75 -1.09
N MET A 200 3.76 -10.28 -0.86
CA MET A 200 2.87 -10.71 -1.93
C MET A 200 1.44 -10.34 -1.55
N ILE A 201 0.83 -9.43 -2.30
CA ILE A 201 -0.62 -9.23 -2.24
C ILE A 201 -1.23 -10.28 -3.18
N GLN A 202 -2.13 -11.11 -2.65
CA GLN A 202 -2.77 -12.18 -3.41
C GLN A 202 -4.27 -11.98 -3.52
N LEU A 203 -4.75 -11.97 -4.76
CA LEU A 203 -6.17 -11.98 -5.13
C LEU A 203 -6.59 -13.42 -5.44
N ALA A 204 -7.49 -13.99 -4.63
CA ALA A 204 -7.76 -15.43 -4.57
C ALA A 204 -8.97 -15.90 -5.38
N GLY A 205 -9.73 -14.97 -5.96
CA GLY A 205 -10.85 -15.30 -6.87
C GLY A 205 -10.33 -16.10 -8.06
N ASN A 206 -11.11 -17.07 -8.54
CA ASN A 206 -10.75 -17.82 -9.74
C ASN A 206 -11.41 -17.20 -10.98
N ALA A 207 -11.09 -17.69 -12.18
CA ALA A 207 -11.64 -17.15 -13.43
C ALA A 207 -13.17 -17.15 -13.50
N SER A 208 -13.83 -18.12 -12.85
CA SER A 208 -15.31 -18.20 -12.77
C SER A 208 -15.93 -17.37 -11.64
N ALA A 209 -15.10 -16.81 -10.75
CA ALA A 209 -15.50 -16.11 -9.54
C ALA A 209 -14.52 -14.97 -9.24
N VAL A 210 -14.31 -14.10 -10.23
CA VAL A 210 -13.42 -12.94 -10.11
C VAL A 210 -13.89 -12.02 -8.98
N ASN A 211 -12.92 -11.38 -8.33
CA ASN A 211 -13.17 -10.49 -7.22
C ASN A 211 -12.38 -9.19 -7.33
N THR A 212 -12.82 -8.22 -6.53
CA THR A 212 -12.19 -6.91 -6.40
C THR A 212 -11.80 -6.70 -4.94
N THR A 213 -10.60 -6.18 -4.70
CA THR A 213 -10.20 -5.67 -3.38
C THR A 213 -10.24 -4.15 -3.40
N GLU A 214 -10.99 -3.56 -2.47
CA GLU A 214 -10.87 -2.14 -2.11
C GLU A 214 -9.87 -2.02 -0.96
N LEU A 215 -8.63 -1.63 -1.26
CA LEU A 215 -7.60 -1.33 -0.28
C LEU A 215 -7.65 0.17 0.06
N ILE A 216 -8.22 0.48 1.22
CA ILE A 216 -8.34 1.84 1.74
C ILE A 216 -7.22 2.07 2.75
N LEU A 217 -6.42 3.10 2.52
CA LEU A 217 -5.26 3.48 3.31
C LEU A 217 -5.57 4.80 4.03
N THR A 218 -5.46 4.79 5.35
CA THR A 218 -5.86 5.89 6.24
C THR A 218 -4.68 6.44 7.04
N ASN A 219 -3.48 6.31 6.48
CA ASN A 219 -2.23 6.49 7.20
C ASN A 219 -2.16 7.79 8.00
N SER A 220 -1.59 7.70 9.20
CA SER A 220 -1.22 8.84 10.04
C SER A 220 0.29 9.09 10.05
N GLY A 221 1.07 8.22 9.40
CA GLY A 221 2.52 8.30 9.25
C GLY A 221 2.96 7.62 7.96
N THR A 222 4.25 7.27 7.85
CA THR A 222 4.77 6.55 6.68
C THR A 222 4.69 5.03 6.87
N SER A 223 4.21 4.33 5.85
CA SER A 223 4.28 2.87 5.76
C SER A 223 4.72 2.46 4.35
N GLU A 224 5.34 1.28 4.23
CA GLU A 224 5.89 0.80 2.97
C GLU A 224 5.57 -0.67 2.71
N TYR A 225 5.11 -0.92 1.49
CA TYR A 225 4.93 -2.24 0.92
C TYR A 225 5.91 -2.45 -0.23
N ILE A 226 6.63 -3.57 -0.21
CA ILE A 226 7.55 -4.01 -1.27
C ILE A 226 7.25 -5.46 -1.61
N GLY A 227 6.76 -5.73 -2.82
CA GLY A 227 6.36 -7.07 -3.21
C GLY A 227 5.60 -7.17 -4.52
N GLY A 228 5.10 -8.38 -4.82
CA GLY A 228 4.31 -8.64 -6.02
C GLY A 228 2.81 -8.49 -5.81
N LEU A 229 2.11 -8.05 -6.85
CA LEU A 229 0.66 -8.19 -7.00
C LEU A 229 0.35 -9.45 -7.80
N LEU A 230 -0.24 -10.45 -7.14
CA LEU A 230 -0.52 -11.74 -7.76
C LEU A 230 -2.03 -12.00 -7.82
N THR A 231 -2.45 -12.67 -8.89
CA THR A 231 -3.80 -13.20 -9.05
C THR A 231 -3.74 -14.71 -9.11
N ARG A 232 -4.85 -15.37 -8.77
CA ARG A 232 -4.96 -16.81 -8.91
C ARG A 232 -4.86 -17.20 -10.38
N ASP A 233 -4.02 -18.21 -10.63
CA ASP A 233 -3.84 -18.88 -11.90
C ASP A 233 -4.36 -20.31 -11.72
N SER A 234 -5.34 -20.72 -12.51
CA SER A 234 -5.88 -22.07 -12.45
C SER A 234 -5.82 -22.67 -13.84
N ASP A 235 -5.04 -23.73 -13.99
CA ASP A 235 -4.81 -24.44 -15.25
C ASP A 235 -4.30 -23.55 -16.41
N GLY A 236 -3.55 -22.48 -16.10
CA GLY A 236 -2.98 -21.55 -17.08
C GLY A 236 -3.91 -20.40 -17.46
N GLU A 237 -5.07 -20.28 -16.82
CA GLU A 237 -5.97 -19.14 -16.95
C GLU A 237 -5.80 -18.21 -15.73
N LEU A 238 -5.28 -17.00 -15.97
CA LEU A 238 -5.20 -15.96 -14.96
C LEU A 238 -6.60 -15.37 -14.72
N ALA A 239 -7.05 -15.39 -13.46
CA ALA A 239 -8.29 -14.73 -13.06
C ALA A 239 -8.16 -13.20 -13.17
N ASP A 240 -9.15 -12.55 -13.76
CA ASP A 240 -9.23 -11.08 -13.89
C ASP A 240 -9.67 -10.40 -12.59
N ASN A 241 -8.99 -10.73 -11.48
CA ASN A 241 -9.22 -10.06 -10.21
C ASN A 241 -8.63 -8.65 -10.22
N LYS A 242 -9.24 -7.74 -9.45
CA LYS A 242 -8.87 -6.33 -9.41
C LYS A 242 -8.44 -5.87 -8.01
N LEU A 243 -7.45 -5.00 -7.96
CA LEU A 243 -7.04 -4.26 -6.78
C LEU A 243 -7.30 -2.77 -7.03
N ASN A 244 -8.18 -2.19 -6.21
CA ASN A 244 -8.37 -0.76 -6.10
C ASN A 244 -7.59 -0.26 -4.87
N VAL A 245 -6.83 0.81 -5.04
CA VAL A 245 -6.08 1.49 -3.95
C VAL A 245 -6.70 2.86 -3.74
N ARG A 246 -7.02 3.19 -2.49
CA ARG A 246 -7.59 4.47 -2.07
C ARG A 246 -6.74 5.05 -0.95
N MET A 247 -6.11 6.19 -1.20
CA MET A 247 -5.37 6.94 -0.19
C MET A 247 -6.27 8.06 0.37
N THR A 248 -6.63 7.88 1.64
CA THR A 248 -7.56 8.71 2.42
C THR A 248 -6.95 8.95 3.80
N ALA A 249 -5.73 9.48 3.86
CA ALA A 249 -4.99 9.66 5.10
C ALA A 249 -5.79 10.42 6.16
N SER A 250 -5.74 9.91 7.40
CA SER A 250 -6.35 10.55 8.57
C SER A 250 -5.57 11.77 9.03
N ASP A 251 -4.25 11.74 8.89
CA ASP A 251 -3.35 12.89 8.99
C ASP A 251 -2.74 13.13 7.61
N ALA A 252 -3.33 14.03 6.85
CA ALA A 252 -2.97 14.26 5.46
C ALA A 252 -1.57 14.91 5.28
N ALA A 253 -1.03 15.55 6.33
CA ALA A 253 0.30 16.15 6.29
C ALA A 253 1.41 15.11 6.47
N ASN A 254 1.16 14.07 7.27
CA ASN A 254 2.17 13.05 7.63
C ASN A 254 1.87 11.66 7.06
N GLY A 255 0.63 11.41 6.63
CA GLY A 255 0.14 10.15 6.12
C GLY A 255 0.70 9.86 4.74
N ARG A 256 1.56 8.84 4.67
CA ARG A 256 2.24 8.41 3.45
C ARG A 256 2.19 6.90 3.33
N GLN A 257 1.78 6.41 2.16
CA GLN A 257 1.99 5.01 1.79
C GLN A 257 2.93 4.94 0.60
N ILE A 258 3.93 4.08 0.69
CA ILE A 258 4.79 3.69 -0.42
C ILE A 258 4.39 2.28 -0.83
N MET A 259 4.08 2.06 -2.11
CA MET A 259 3.76 0.76 -2.67
C MET A 259 4.68 0.47 -3.85
N ARG A 260 5.61 -0.47 -3.67
CA ARG A 260 6.60 -0.87 -4.68
C ARG A 260 6.26 -2.25 -5.21
N PHE A 261 5.70 -2.29 -6.42
CA PHE A 261 5.39 -3.53 -7.10
C PHE A 261 6.60 -4.05 -7.88
N ASN A 262 7.04 -5.26 -7.57
CA ASN A 262 8.07 -5.98 -8.31
C ASN A 262 7.52 -7.26 -8.94
N THR A 263 8.25 -7.78 -9.92
CA THR A 263 8.00 -9.12 -10.42
C THR A 263 8.36 -10.14 -9.35
N THR A 264 7.62 -11.24 -9.33
CA THR A 264 7.93 -12.41 -8.53
C THR A 264 8.25 -13.59 -9.46
N SER A 265 8.31 -14.80 -8.92
CA SER A 265 8.36 -16.03 -9.72
C SER A 265 7.01 -16.75 -9.68
N GLY A 266 5.95 -16.00 -9.40
CA GLY A 266 4.70 -16.56 -8.90
C GLY A 266 4.87 -17.21 -7.53
N TRP A 267 3.79 -17.81 -7.05
CA TRP A 267 3.79 -18.58 -5.82
C TRP A 267 2.72 -19.66 -5.83
N THR A 268 3.13 -20.89 -5.59
CA THR A 268 2.21 -22.02 -5.48
C THR A 268 2.17 -22.50 -4.04
N LEU A 269 0.98 -22.60 -3.46
CA LEU A 269 0.80 -23.26 -2.18
C LEU A 269 -0.33 -24.28 -2.29
N ASP A 270 -0.01 -25.52 -1.93
CA ASP A 270 -0.89 -26.68 -2.10
C ASP A 270 -1.32 -26.80 -3.58
N ASN A 271 -2.61 -26.67 -3.89
CA ASN A 271 -3.15 -26.70 -5.25
C ASN A 271 -3.49 -25.31 -5.82
N ASN A 272 -3.11 -24.23 -5.13
CA ASN A 272 -3.40 -22.88 -5.58
C ASN A 272 -2.13 -22.26 -6.17
N VAL A 273 -2.17 -22.00 -7.48
CA VAL A 273 -1.12 -21.29 -8.19
C VAL A 273 -1.50 -19.81 -8.23
N TYR A 274 -0.52 -18.95 -8.00
CA TYR A 274 -0.63 -17.51 -8.12
C TYR A 274 0.48 -17.01 -9.02
N SER A 275 0.12 -16.17 -9.98
CA SER A 275 1.03 -15.60 -10.98
C SER A 275 1.01 -14.08 -10.87
N ASP A 276 2.10 -13.43 -11.27
CA ASP A 276 2.16 -11.96 -11.32
C ASP A 276 1.06 -11.41 -12.23
N ALA A 277 0.35 -10.41 -11.76
CA ALA A 277 -0.86 -9.90 -12.40
C ALA A 277 -0.65 -8.46 -12.86
N ALA A 278 0.04 -8.30 -13.99
CA ALA A 278 0.44 -7.02 -14.55
C ALA A 278 -0.71 -6.02 -14.75
N ASN A 279 -1.95 -6.51 -14.96
CA ASN A 279 -3.15 -5.68 -15.20
C ASN A 279 -4.21 -5.79 -14.08
N ALA A 280 -3.81 -6.27 -12.89
CA ALA A 280 -4.74 -6.42 -11.76
C ALA A 280 -4.91 -5.12 -10.96
N LEU A 281 -3.94 -4.19 -11.02
CA LEU A 281 -4.13 -2.86 -10.44
C LEU A 281 -5.16 -2.11 -11.27
N ASN A 282 -6.31 -1.81 -10.69
CA ASN A 282 -7.44 -1.24 -11.42
C ASN A 282 -7.51 0.27 -11.21
N GLU A 283 -8.03 0.74 -10.07
CA GLU A 283 -8.14 2.17 -9.78
C GLU A 283 -7.22 2.55 -8.63
N VAL A 284 -6.47 3.65 -8.82
CA VAL A 284 -5.66 4.29 -7.79
C VAL A 284 -6.23 5.68 -7.57
N GLU A 285 -6.78 5.95 -6.39
CA GLU A 285 -7.30 7.26 -6.02
C GLU A 285 -6.54 7.83 -4.84
N VAL A 286 -6.10 9.09 -4.95
CA VAL A 286 -5.53 9.86 -3.86
C VAL A 286 -6.44 11.05 -3.58
N SER A 287 -7.05 11.05 -2.40
CA SER A 287 -7.94 12.14 -1.97
C SER A 287 -7.42 12.88 -0.72
N SER A 288 -6.53 12.25 0.04
CA SER A 288 -5.87 12.81 1.22
C SER A 288 -4.61 12.00 1.56
N GLY A 289 -3.51 12.67 1.92
CA GLY A 289 -2.17 12.13 2.14
C GLY A 289 -1.36 11.92 0.86
N ARG A 290 -0.19 11.27 1.02
CA ARG A 290 0.75 10.94 -0.05
C ARG A 290 0.73 9.45 -0.40
N LEU A 291 0.61 9.13 -1.68
CA LEU A 291 0.81 7.78 -2.21
C LEU A 291 1.95 7.78 -3.20
N ASP A 292 2.98 6.98 -2.91
CA ASP A 292 4.07 6.72 -3.84
C ASP A 292 3.91 5.32 -4.42
N LEU A 293 4.02 5.21 -5.74
CA LEU A 293 3.73 3.99 -6.46
C LEU A 293 4.85 3.63 -7.42
N GLY A 294 5.42 2.44 -7.24
CA GLY A 294 6.37 1.86 -8.18
C GLY A 294 5.79 0.68 -8.93
N MET A 295 5.96 0.67 -10.26
CA MET A 295 5.52 -0.38 -11.17
C MET A 295 6.71 -0.96 -11.92
N TYR A 296 6.77 -2.29 -12.03
CA TYR A 296 7.72 -2.93 -12.93
C TYR A 296 7.25 -2.78 -14.38
N GLY A 297 8.16 -2.88 -15.36
CA GLY A 297 7.93 -2.39 -16.72
C GLY A 297 6.75 -2.97 -17.51
N GLU A 298 6.26 -4.16 -17.16
CA GLU A 298 5.09 -4.78 -17.81
C GLU A 298 3.76 -4.44 -17.11
N MET A 299 3.81 -3.87 -15.90
CA MET A 299 2.63 -3.56 -15.09
C MET A 299 1.94 -2.30 -15.60
N LYS A 300 0.60 -2.35 -15.61
CA LYS A 300 -0.26 -1.24 -16.00
C LYS A 300 -1.49 -1.15 -15.09
N GLY A 301 -1.78 0.05 -14.62
CA GLY A 301 -3.00 0.38 -13.89
C GLY A 301 -4.17 0.76 -14.82
N GLY A 302 -5.41 0.63 -14.36
CA GLY A 302 -6.59 1.10 -15.10
C GLY A 302 -6.78 2.62 -15.04
N SER A 303 -6.93 3.20 -13.84
CA SER A 303 -7.14 4.64 -13.68
C SER A 303 -6.36 5.23 -12.53
N LEU A 304 -5.69 6.36 -12.77
CA LEU A 304 -5.12 7.22 -11.75
C LEU A 304 -6.06 8.43 -11.50
N MET A 305 -6.48 8.62 -10.26
CA MET A 305 -7.45 9.64 -9.86
C MET A 305 -6.86 10.51 -8.74
N ILE A 306 -6.60 11.79 -9.03
CA ILE A 306 -6.09 12.75 -8.04
C ILE A 306 -7.21 13.70 -7.61
N MET A 307 -7.77 13.44 -6.44
CA MET A 307 -9.09 13.88 -6.01
C MET A 307 -9.07 14.62 -4.68
N GLY A 308 -8.22 15.66 -4.54
CA GLY A 308 -8.05 16.43 -3.30
C GLY A 308 -9.22 17.35 -2.92
N TYR A 309 -10.42 16.82 -2.72
CA TYR A 309 -11.65 17.63 -2.57
C TYR A 309 -11.62 18.66 -1.44
N ASN A 310 -11.08 18.33 -0.27
CA ASN A 310 -11.18 19.21 0.91
C ASN A 310 -9.88 19.97 1.21
N ARG A 311 -8.73 19.38 0.88
CA ARG A 311 -7.40 19.92 1.17
C ARG A 311 -6.45 19.58 0.01
N PRO A 312 -6.54 20.31 -1.11
CA PRO A 312 -5.86 19.97 -2.35
C PRO A 312 -4.35 19.74 -2.25
N SER A 313 -3.63 20.56 -1.47
CA SER A 313 -2.17 20.40 -1.28
C SER A 313 -1.77 19.13 -0.56
N GLU A 314 -2.75 18.42 0.00
CA GLU A 314 -2.53 17.22 0.81
C GLU A 314 -2.94 15.95 0.06
N ALA A 315 -3.42 16.01 -1.19
CA ALA A 315 -3.60 14.85 -2.04
C ALA A 315 -2.42 14.74 -3.01
N VAL A 316 -1.42 13.93 -2.64
CA VAL A 316 -0.13 13.87 -3.33
C VAL A 316 0.09 12.49 -3.93
N PHE A 317 0.35 12.43 -5.22
CA PHE A 317 0.80 11.22 -5.89
C PHE A 317 2.26 11.36 -6.32
N SER A 318 3.03 10.29 -6.24
CA SER A 318 4.41 10.20 -6.77
C SER A 318 4.59 8.88 -7.49
N ALA A 319 5.29 8.89 -8.61
CA ALA A 319 5.96 7.66 -9.05
C ALA A 319 7.11 7.35 -8.08
N THR A 320 7.52 6.09 -7.99
CA THR A 320 8.78 5.72 -7.33
C THR A 320 9.33 4.40 -7.86
N GLY A 321 10.57 4.05 -7.53
CA GLY A 321 11.16 2.80 -8.01
C GLY A 321 10.56 1.54 -7.36
N THR A 322 10.86 0.37 -7.92
CA THR A 322 10.27 -0.92 -7.50
C THR A 322 11.02 -1.62 -6.37
N VAL A 323 12.13 -1.05 -5.92
CA VAL A 323 13.01 -1.60 -4.88
C VAL A 323 13.10 -0.61 -3.73
N ALA A 324 13.40 -1.10 -2.52
CA ALA A 324 13.68 -0.24 -1.37
C ALA A 324 14.75 0.79 -1.72
N ASP A 325 14.57 2.01 -1.21
CA ASP A 325 15.54 3.10 -1.34
C ASP A 325 15.83 3.58 -2.78
N THR A 326 15.02 3.20 -3.77
CA THR A 326 15.09 3.78 -5.12
C THR A 326 13.97 4.77 -5.33
N GLU A 327 14.31 6.03 -5.59
CA GLU A 327 13.34 7.13 -5.65
C GLU A 327 12.73 7.28 -7.03
N ILE A 328 13.52 7.21 -8.09
CA ILE A 328 13.07 7.36 -9.49
C ILE A 328 12.24 6.16 -9.95
N GLY A 329 11.08 6.43 -10.56
CA GLY A 329 10.20 5.40 -11.09
C GLY A 329 9.32 5.82 -12.27
N LYS A 330 8.80 4.79 -12.95
CA LYS A 330 7.81 4.96 -14.01
C LYS A 330 6.53 4.24 -13.63
N VAL A 331 5.39 4.89 -13.85
CA VAL A 331 4.07 4.27 -13.74
C VAL A 331 3.31 4.39 -15.05
N VAL A 332 2.45 3.41 -15.33
CA VAL A 332 1.63 3.36 -16.54
C VAL A 332 0.17 3.14 -16.14
N PHE A 333 -0.73 3.96 -16.69
CA PHE A 333 -2.17 3.84 -16.50
C PHE A 333 -2.95 3.93 -17.82
N ASP A 334 -4.10 3.29 -17.93
CA ASP A 334 -4.98 3.47 -19.10
C ASP A 334 -5.58 4.89 -19.13
N THR A 335 -5.94 5.45 -17.98
CA THR A 335 -6.53 6.79 -17.88
C THR A 335 -6.02 7.55 -16.67
N MET A 336 -6.10 8.87 -16.75
CA MET A 336 -5.86 9.74 -15.60
C MET A 336 -6.96 10.78 -15.49
N SER A 337 -7.37 11.08 -14.26
CA SER A 337 -8.25 12.22 -13.99
C SER A 337 -7.83 12.99 -12.74
N PHE A 338 -8.10 14.28 -12.74
CA PHE A 338 -7.84 15.11 -11.56
C PHE A 338 -8.92 16.15 -11.33
N TYR A 339 -9.18 16.42 -10.06
CA TYR A 339 -9.97 17.56 -9.62
C TYR A 339 -9.10 18.66 -9.00
N ARG A 340 -8.10 18.27 -8.20
CA ARG A 340 -7.08 19.13 -7.59
C ARG A 340 -6.12 18.25 -6.80
N GLY A 341 -4.87 18.65 -6.67
CA GLY A 341 -3.85 17.83 -6.02
C GLY A 341 -2.44 18.23 -6.41
N THR A 342 -1.48 17.41 -5.99
CA THR A 342 -0.07 17.51 -6.37
C THR A 342 0.40 16.20 -6.97
N VAL A 343 1.17 16.27 -8.05
CA VAL A 343 2.06 15.20 -8.46
C VAL A 343 3.48 15.63 -8.13
N PHE A 344 4.15 14.81 -7.33
CA PHE A 344 5.54 14.98 -6.95
C PHE A 344 6.42 14.18 -7.90
N PHE A 345 7.50 14.80 -8.38
CA PHE A 345 8.46 14.20 -9.31
C PHE A 345 9.86 14.27 -8.71
N ASP A 346 10.47 13.13 -8.47
CA ASP A 346 11.91 13.02 -8.25
C ASP A 346 12.64 13.09 -9.59
N LEU A 347 13.68 13.94 -9.67
CA LEU A 347 14.46 14.17 -10.89
C LEU A 347 15.94 13.90 -10.63
N ALA A 348 16.62 13.33 -11.60
CA ALA A 348 18.06 13.11 -11.63
C ALA A 348 18.64 13.58 -12.97
N GLU A 349 19.97 13.70 -13.07
CA GLU A 349 20.66 14.26 -14.25
C GLU A 349 20.22 13.59 -15.57
N THR A 350 20.07 12.26 -15.53
CA THR A 350 19.84 11.43 -16.72
C THR A 350 18.52 10.67 -16.69
N ASP A 351 17.73 10.81 -15.62
CA ASP A 351 16.49 10.06 -15.41
C ASP A 351 15.54 10.85 -14.53
N GLY A 352 14.27 10.46 -14.49
CA GLY A 352 13.27 11.15 -13.70
C GLY A 352 12.01 10.33 -13.54
N ASP A 353 11.23 10.68 -12.53
CA ASP A 353 9.90 10.14 -12.39
C ASP A 353 9.08 10.42 -13.66
N PHE A 354 8.35 9.40 -14.12
CA PHE A 354 7.53 9.52 -15.32
C PHE A 354 6.16 8.84 -15.17
N ILE A 355 5.11 9.55 -15.57
CA ILE A 355 3.74 9.02 -15.62
C ILE A 355 3.30 8.87 -17.07
N GLN A 356 3.14 7.64 -17.52
CA GLN A 356 2.55 7.35 -18.82
C GLN A 356 1.06 7.10 -18.67
N VAL A 357 0.24 7.83 -19.43
CA VAL A 357 -1.19 7.59 -19.58
C VAL A 357 -1.43 7.12 -21.01
N ASP A 358 -1.83 5.86 -21.19
CA ASP A 358 -2.04 5.29 -22.53
C ASP A 358 -3.27 5.91 -23.23
N GLY A 359 -4.25 6.37 -22.45
CA GLY A 359 -5.48 7.00 -22.92
C GLY A 359 -5.61 8.46 -22.49
N ALA A 360 -6.85 8.90 -22.29
CA ALA A 360 -7.17 10.30 -22.05
C ALA A 360 -6.80 10.76 -20.63
N MET A 361 -6.31 12.00 -20.53
CA MET A 361 -6.19 12.76 -19.30
C MET A 361 -7.39 13.71 -19.16
N THR A 362 -8.11 13.58 -18.06
CA THR A 362 -9.35 14.34 -17.81
C THR A 362 -9.24 15.28 -16.61
N LYS A 363 -9.33 16.58 -16.86
CA LYS A 363 -9.66 17.58 -15.84
C LYS A 363 -11.15 17.54 -15.54
N ILE A 364 -11.49 17.25 -14.29
CA ILE A 364 -12.89 17.21 -13.83
C ILE A 364 -13.50 18.62 -13.82
N ALA A 365 -14.79 18.73 -14.11
CA ALA A 365 -15.48 20.03 -14.11
C ALA A 365 -15.38 20.72 -12.74
N GLY A 366 -15.00 22.01 -12.74
CA GLY A 366 -14.79 22.79 -11.52
C GLY A 366 -13.45 22.52 -10.82
N ALA A 367 -12.54 21.78 -11.45
CA ALA A 367 -11.19 21.53 -10.96
C ALA A 367 -10.33 22.82 -10.91
N SER A 368 -9.41 22.86 -9.93
CA SER A 368 -8.29 23.81 -9.95
C SER A 368 -7.12 23.22 -10.75
N PRO A 369 -6.11 24.03 -11.11
CA PRO A 369 -4.88 23.50 -11.69
C PRO A 369 -4.25 22.40 -10.81
N LEU A 370 -3.67 21.39 -11.46
CA LEU A 370 -2.88 20.35 -10.80
C LEU A 370 -1.47 20.89 -10.52
N VAL A 371 -0.96 20.69 -9.32
CA VAL A 371 0.40 21.11 -8.97
C VAL A 371 1.39 20.05 -9.42
N LEU A 372 2.43 20.46 -10.15
CA LEU A 372 3.58 19.65 -10.50
C LEU A 372 4.73 20.12 -9.61
N GLU A 373 5.08 19.34 -8.59
CA GLU A 373 6.16 19.65 -7.66
C GLU A 373 7.41 18.87 -8.05
N LEU A 374 8.48 19.60 -8.38
CA LEU A 374 9.73 19.00 -8.84
C LEU A 374 10.76 18.98 -7.71
N ASN A 375 11.27 17.80 -7.40
CA ASN A 375 12.33 17.60 -6.43
C ASN A 375 13.69 17.59 -7.13
N VAL A 376 14.26 18.79 -7.22
CA VAL A 376 15.63 19.02 -7.68
C VAL A 376 16.17 20.22 -6.92
N SER A 377 17.43 20.12 -6.46
CA SER A 377 18.09 21.23 -5.79
C SER A 377 18.73 22.18 -6.81
N ALA A 378 18.83 23.47 -6.46
CA ALA A 378 19.52 24.44 -7.32
C ALA A 378 21.01 24.08 -7.51
N TYR A 379 21.61 23.39 -6.53
CA TYR A 379 22.98 22.90 -6.62
C TYR A 379 23.11 21.84 -7.70
N ASP A 380 22.30 20.78 -7.65
CA ASP A 380 22.36 19.68 -8.61
C ASP A 380 22.04 20.18 -10.03
N LEU A 381 21.00 21.01 -10.16
CA LEU A 381 20.64 21.60 -11.46
C LEU A 381 21.78 22.45 -12.04
N GLN A 382 22.49 23.22 -11.21
CA GLN A 382 23.64 24.00 -11.68
C GLN A 382 24.76 23.12 -12.23
N GLU A 383 25.02 21.97 -11.60
CA GLU A 383 25.99 21.00 -12.10
C GLU A 383 25.56 20.42 -13.45
N TRP A 384 24.30 20.04 -13.60
CA TRP A 384 23.76 19.45 -14.85
C TRP A 384 23.79 20.45 -16.02
N LEU A 385 23.44 21.71 -15.77
CA LEU A 385 23.51 22.79 -16.76
C LEU A 385 24.97 23.06 -17.17
N GLY A 386 25.89 23.07 -16.20
CA GLY A 386 27.32 23.22 -16.46
C GLY A 386 27.90 22.08 -17.31
N ALA A 387 27.48 20.84 -17.04
CA ALA A 387 27.92 19.66 -17.79
C ALA A 387 27.36 19.60 -19.22
N SER A 388 26.12 20.06 -19.41
CA SER A 388 25.44 20.09 -20.72
C SER A 388 25.78 21.32 -21.56
N GLU A 389 26.50 22.30 -21.01
CA GLU A 389 26.76 23.61 -21.62
C GLU A 389 25.46 24.31 -22.08
N SER A 390 24.36 24.08 -21.34
CA SER A 390 23.02 24.63 -21.60
C SER A 390 22.60 25.59 -20.50
N ASP A 391 21.76 26.58 -20.85
CA ASP A 391 21.13 27.49 -19.89
C ASP A 391 19.79 26.93 -19.34
N GLU A 392 19.28 25.85 -19.93
CA GLU A 392 18.00 25.22 -19.60
C GLU A 392 18.14 23.69 -19.62
N TRP A 393 17.55 23.02 -18.62
CA TRP A 393 17.50 21.56 -18.48
C TRP A 393 16.05 21.11 -18.62
N SER A 394 15.81 20.04 -19.38
CA SER A 394 14.46 19.59 -19.72
C SER A 394 14.21 18.16 -19.22
N ALA A 395 13.02 17.93 -18.66
CA ALA A 395 12.52 16.59 -18.34
C ALA A 395 11.07 16.41 -18.74
N ASP A 396 10.79 15.28 -19.37
CA ASP A 396 9.44 14.81 -19.61
C ASP A 396 8.86 14.27 -18.31
N LEU A 397 7.68 14.74 -17.93
CA LEU A 397 7.03 14.40 -16.67
C LEU A 397 5.86 13.42 -16.88
N MET A 398 5.05 13.69 -17.91
CA MET A 398 3.88 12.89 -18.21
C MET A 398 3.64 12.80 -19.71
N SER A 399 3.06 11.69 -20.17
CA SER A 399 2.44 11.60 -21.49
C SER A 399 1.00 11.12 -21.42
N PHE A 400 0.18 11.53 -22.39
CA PHE A 400 -1.23 11.15 -22.51
C PHE A 400 -1.71 11.17 -23.96
N ALA A 401 -2.79 10.44 -24.25
CA ALA A 401 -3.42 10.51 -25.57
C ALA A 401 -4.04 11.90 -25.78
N THR A 402 -3.70 12.56 -26.88
CA THR A 402 -4.24 13.89 -27.21
C THR A 402 -5.74 13.80 -27.50
N GLU A 403 -6.17 12.76 -28.20
CA GLU A 403 -7.58 12.49 -28.46
C GLU A 403 -8.32 12.17 -27.15
N GLY A 404 -9.45 12.85 -26.93
CA GLY A 404 -10.31 12.65 -25.75
C GLY A 404 -9.85 13.38 -24.49
N SER A 405 -8.62 13.91 -24.47
CA SER A 405 -8.12 14.74 -23.35
C SER A 405 -8.68 16.15 -23.39
N ASN A 406 -8.89 16.75 -22.21
CA ASN A 406 -9.43 18.10 -22.06
C ASN A 406 -8.52 19.03 -21.25
N VAL A 407 -7.21 18.77 -21.31
CA VAL A 407 -6.17 19.49 -20.54
C VAL A 407 -5.30 20.36 -21.46
N SER A 408 -4.75 21.42 -20.88
CA SER A 408 -3.85 22.39 -21.49
C SER A 408 -2.80 22.84 -20.47
N ALA A 409 -1.78 23.59 -20.89
CA ALA A 409 -0.71 24.03 -20.00
C ALA A 409 -1.23 24.85 -18.79
N ASP A 410 -2.31 25.63 -18.96
CA ASP A 410 -2.92 26.44 -17.91
C ASP A 410 -3.63 25.61 -16.83
N ASP A 411 -3.84 24.32 -17.09
CA ASP A 411 -4.43 23.37 -16.13
C ASP A 411 -3.39 22.82 -15.14
N PHE A 412 -2.14 23.28 -15.23
CA PHE A 412 -1.05 22.89 -14.36
C PHE A 412 -0.36 24.11 -13.75
N THR A 413 0.23 23.91 -12.58
CA THR A 413 1.09 24.91 -11.93
C THR A 413 2.37 24.23 -11.49
N LEU A 414 3.49 24.93 -11.65
CA LEU A 414 4.80 24.40 -11.30
C LEU A 414 5.21 24.89 -9.91
N LYS A 415 5.63 23.96 -9.05
CA LYS A 415 6.23 24.25 -7.74
C LYS A 415 7.68 23.80 -7.76
N LEU A 416 8.58 24.73 -7.50
CA LEU A 416 10.04 24.57 -7.59
C LEU A 416 10.69 24.92 -6.26
N GLN A 417 11.89 24.39 -6.03
CA GLN A 417 12.74 24.81 -4.91
C GLN A 417 13.33 26.20 -5.15
N ASP A 418 13.74 26.85 -4.05
CA ASP A 418 14.36 28.18 -4.09
C ASP A 418 15.62 28.19 -4.98
N GLY A 419 15.79 29.26 -5.76
CA GLY A 419 16.93 29.40 -6.67
C GLY A 419 16.73 28.75 -8.05
N ILE A 420 15.58 28.10 -8.28
CA ILE A 420 15.21 27.53 -9.59
C ILE A 420 14.05 28.34 -10.19
N THR A 421 14.12 28.58 -11.50
CA THR A 421 13.01 29.07 -12.31
C THR A 421 12.68 28.05 -13.38
N GLY A 422 11.43 28.00 -13.82
CA GLY A 422 11.04 27.06 -14.85
C GLY A 422 9.64 27.29 -15.38
N LYS A 423 9.34 26.57 -16.46
CA LYS A 423 8.05 26.56 -17.12
C LYS A 423 7.77 25.15 -17.61
N ILE A 424 6.49 24.85 -17.82
CA ILE A 424 6.10 23.64 -18.55
C ILE A 424 5.71 23.98 -19.99
N SER A 425 5.84 22.99 -20.86
CA SER A 425 5.29 23.00 -22.21
C SER A 425 4.57 21.69 -22.47
N ILE A 426 3.50 21.74 -23.26
CA ILE A 426 2.87 20.55 -23.81
C ILE A 426 3.19 20.50 -25.30
N SER A 427 3.79 19.40 -25.73
CA SER A 427 4.05 19.12 -27.15
C SER A 427 3.23 17.91 -27.59
N GLU A 428 2.86 17.86 -28.86
CA GLU A 428 2.14 16.73 -29.44
C GLU A 428 2.98 16.10 -30.56
N LEU A 429 3.14 14.78 -30.51
CA LEU A 429 3.73 13.97 -31.57
C LEU A 429 2.96 12.67 -31.71
N ASP A 430 2.54 12.33 -32.94
CA ASP A 430 1.84 11.09 -33.28
C ASP A 430 0.61 10.79 -32.38
N GLY A 431 -0.16 11.84 -32.05
CA GLY A 431 -1.36 11.74 -31.23
C GLY A 431 -1.08 11.63 -29.72
N ILE A 432 0.19 11.64 -29.30
CA ILE A 432 0.59 11.64 -27.89
C ILE A 432 1.03 13.05 -27.49
N SER A 433 0.42 13.57 -26.43
CA SER A 433 0.83 14.81 -25.78
C SER A 433 1.81 14.50 -24.66
N THR A 434 2.89 15.28 -24.56
CA THR A 434 3.91 15.16 -23.51
C THR A 434 4.05 16.48 -22.76
N ILE A 435 3.97 16.43 -21.43
CA ILE A 435 4.27 17.54 -20.53
C ILE A 435 5.76 17.50 -20.21
N THR A 436 6.47 18.56 -20.60
CA THR A 436 7.91 18.71 -20.36
C THR A 436 8.13 19.91 -19.45
N ALA A 437 8.89 19.74 -18.37
CA ALA A 437 9.41 20.84 -17.57
C ALA A 437 10.75 21.30 -18.14
N ASN A 438 10.94 22.62 -18.16
CA ASN A 438 12.20 23.24 -18.55
C ASN A 438 12.65 24.18 -17.43
N LEU A 439 13.86 23.94 -16.92
CA LEU A 439 14.37 24.48 -15.66
C LEU A 439 15.68 25.22 -15.89
N SER A 440 15.86 26.33 -15.17
CA SER A 440 17.08 27.13 -15.15
C SER A 440 17.37 27.65 -13.74
N ILE A 441 18.60 28.06 -13.49
CA ILE A 441 18.98 28.72 -12.23
C ILE A 441 18.54 30.18 -12.26
N VAL A 442 18.00 30.67 -11.14
CA VAL A 442 17.73 32.09 -10.95
C VAL A 442 19.07 32.85 -10.97
N PRO A 443 19.27 33.82 -11.88
CA PRO A 443 20.55 34.51 -11.97
C PRO A 443 20.94 35.20 -10.66
N GLU A 444 22.21 35.06 -10.25
CA GLU A 444 22.70 35.77 -9.07
C GLU A 444 22.56 37.30 -9.24
N PRO A 445 22.35 38.06 -8.14
CA PRO A 445 22.19 39.51 -8.21
C PRO A 445 23.31 40.25 -8.95
N ALA A 446 24.55 39.74 -8.88
CA ALA A 446 25.70 40.30 -9.59
C ALA A 446 25.59 40.13 -11.11
N ALA A 447 25.08 39.00 -11.60
CA ALA A 447 24.83 38.77 -13.02
C ALA A 447 23.75 39.72 -13.56
N VAL A 448 22.67 39.91 -12.78
CA VAL A 448 21.61 40.88 -13.11
C VAL A 448 22.17 42.31 -13.14
N ALA A 449 22.97 42.70 -12.14
CA ALA A 449 23.60 44.01 -12.09
C ALA A 449 24.56 44.25 -13.26
N ALA A 450 25.34 43.24 -13.66
CA ALA A 450 26.24 43.32 -14.81
C ALA A 450 25.45 43.49 -16.12
N ALA A 451 24.36 42.75 -16.32
CA ALA A 451 23.49 42.87 -17.49
C ALA A 451 22.85 44.26 -17.58
N ILE A 452 22.34 44.79 -16.45
CA ILE A 452 21.80 46.16 -16.38
C ILE A 452 22.89 47.19 -16.67
N GLY A 453 24.10 47.00 -16.12
CA GLY A 453 25.25 47.87 -16.38
C GLY A 453 25.67 47.89 -17.85
N LEU A 454 25.69 46.72 -18.50
CA LEU A 454 25.99 46.57 -19.93
C LEU A 454 24.93 47.25 -20.80
N ALA A 455 23.64 47.05 -20.48
CA ALA A 455 22.54 47.70 -21.16
C ALA A 455 22.62 49.23 -21.01
N ALA A 456 22.90 49.73 -19.82
CA ALA A 456 23.09 51.16 -19.57
C ALA A 456 24.24 51.75 -20.39
N LEU A 457 25.36 51.04 -20.51
CA LEU A 457 26.49 51.42 -21.38
C LEU A 457 26.09 51.44 -22.87
N ALA A 458 25.33 50.44 -23.33
CA ALA A 458 24.84 50.37 -24.70
C ALA A 458 23.88 51.52 -25.03
N PHE A 459 22.95 51.85 -24.14
CA PHE A 459 22.04 53.00 -24.29
C PHE A 459 22.80 54.33 -24.25
N ALA A 460 23.79 54.48 -23.36
CA ALA A 460 24.65 55.66 -23.30
C ALA A 460 25.46 55.84 -24.59
N ALA A 461 26.00 54.75 -25.15
CA ALA A 461 26.73 54.77 -26.41
C ALA A 461 25.81 55.11 -27.60
N ARG A 462 24.56 54.61 -27.61
CA ARG A 462 23.55 54.96 -28.61
C ARG A 462 23.16 56.45 -28.55
N ARG A 463 22.99 57.02 -27.35
CA ARG A 463 22.70 58.45 -27.16
C ARG A 463 23.85 59.36 -27.61
N ARG A 464 25.10 58.90 -27.59
CA ARG A 464 26.26 59.66 -28.08
C ARG A 464 26.40 59.66 -29.61
N ARG A 465 25.68 58.78 -30.31
CA ARG A 465 25.75 58.62 -31.78
C ARG A 465 24.52 59.13 -32.53
N GLY A 466 23.46 59.52 -31.83
CA GLY A 466 22.35 60.32 -32.37
C GLY A 466 22.46 61.75 -31.88
#